data_AF-D6CMA4-F1
#
_entry.id   AF-D6CMA4-F1
#
_cell.length_a   1.000
_cell.length_b   1.000
_cell.length_c   1.000
_cell.angle_alpha   90.00
_cell.angle_beta   90.00
_cell.angle_gamma   90.00
#
_symmetry.space_group_name_H-M   'P 1'
#
loop_
_entity.id
_entity.type
_entity.pdbx_description
1 polymer ?
#
loop_
_entity_poly.entity_id
_entity_poly.type
_entity_poly.pdbx_seq_one_letter_code
_entity_poly.pdbx_strand_id
1 'polypeptide(L)'
;MATQRQVEVFSAGCAVCEDVVALVKRVACTSCDIVVHDMHDIKAAARAKTLGVRSVPAVAIDGQLAGCCAGRGVDEAVLRVAGLGQAR
;
A
#
# COMPACT_ATOMS: atom_id res chain seq x y z
N MET A 1 2.79 -10.96 21.26
CA MET A 1 3.17 -11.28 19.86
C MET A 1 2.58 -10.17 19.02
N ALA A 2 3.39 -9.21 18.57
CA ALA A 2 2.91 -7.95 18.04
C ALA A 2 2.14 -8.20 16.74
N THR A 3 0.83 -8.03 16.78
CA THR A 3 -0.11 -8.08 15.66
C THR A 3 0.08 -6.86 14.76
N GLN A 4 1.27 -6.74 14.17
CA GLN A 4 1.57 -5.64 13.26
C GLN A 4 0.76 -5.78 11.97
N ARG A 5 0.15 -4.69 11.49
CA ARG A 5 -0.55 -4.69 10.20
C ARG A 5 0.48 -4.58 9.09
N GLN A 6 0.44 -5.50 8.15
CA GLN A 6 1.34 -5.47 7.00
C GLN A 6 0.76 -4.53 5.94
N VAL A 7 1.51 -3.50 5.57
CA VAL A 7 1.12 -2.49 4.59
C VAL A 7 2.09 -2.59 3.42
N GLU A 8 1.62 -3.11 2.28
CA GLU A 8 2.39 -3.28 1.06
C GLU A 8 2.08 -2.12 0.09
N VAL A 9 3.09 -1.38 -0.36
CA VAL A 9 2.95 -0.28 -1.32
C VAL A 9 3.62 -0.66 -2.64
N PHE A 10 2.85 -0.79 -3.72
CA PHE A 10 3.34 -1.09 -5.06
C PHE A 10 3.60 0.21 -5.82
N SER A 11 4.88 0.46 -6.13
CA SER A 11 5.40 1.71 -6.72
C SER A 11 6.14 1.43 -8.02
N ALA A 12 6.04 2.32 -9.00
CA ALA A 12 6.86 2.32 -10.21
C ALA A 12 7.94 3.42 -10.21
N GLY A 13 8.29 3.98 -9.06
CA GLY A 13 9.36 4.99 -8.94
C GLY A 13 9.04 6.34 -9.58
N CYS A 14 7.77 6.65 -9.79
CA CYS A 14 7.30 7.93 -10.30
C CYS A 14 7.11 8.95 -9.16
N ALA A 15 7.15 10.26 -9.44
CA ALA A 15 6.92 11.29 -8.40
C ALA A 15 5.59 11.10 -7.64
N VAL A 16 4.52 10.74 -8.36
CA VAL A 16 3.21 10.40 -7.76
C VAL A 16 3.30 9.17 -6.84
N CYS A 17 4.15 8.22 -7.20
CA CYS A 17 4.38 7.00 -6.45
C CYS A 17 5.13 7.31 -5.14
N GLU A 18 6.11 8.21 -5.19
CA GLU A 18 6.85 8.69 -4.03
C GLU A 18 5.97 9.46 -3.06
N ASP A 19 5.07 10.31 -3.55
CA ASP A 19 4.09 11.03 -2.73
C ASP A 19 3.21 10.07 -1.92
N VAL A 20 2.76 8.97 -2.55
CA VAL A 20 1.98 7.93 -1.87
C VAL A 20 2.83 7.19 -0.84
N VAL A 21 4.06 6.82 -1.17
CA VAL A 21 4.96 6.17 -0.19
C VAL A 21 5.19 7.08 1.02
N ALA A 22 5.41 8.37 0.80
CA ALA A 22 5.58 9.35 1.87
C ALA A 22 4.29 9.51 2.70
N LEU A 23 3.13 9.53 2.05
CA LEU A 23 1.83 9.56 2.72
C LEU A 23 1.64 8.34 3.62
N VAL A 24 1.85 7.14 3.09
CA VAL A 24 1.70 5.88 3.85
C VAL A 24 2.63 5.87 5.06
N LYS A 25 3.91 6.27 4.88
CA LYS A 25 4.87 6.39 5.98
C LYS A 25 4.47 7.40 7.05
N ARG A 26 3.84 8.52 6.67
CA ARG A 26 3.36 9.54 7.63
C ARG A 26 2.14 9.08 8.43
N VAL A 27 1.24 8.33 7.81
CA VAL A 27 -0.01 7.86 8.43
C VAL A 27 0.19 6.56 9.20
N ALA A 28 1.20 5.77 8.84
CA ALA A 28 1.50 4.52 9.50
C ALA A 28 1.79 4.68 10.99
N CYS A 29 1.31 3.70 11.74
CA CYS A 29 1.47 3.56 13.18
C CYS A 29 2.75 2.78 13.52
N THR A 30 3.20 2.82 14.77
CA THR A 30 4.34 1.99 15.25
C THR A 30 4.08 0.47 15.15
N SER A 31 2.82 0.07 15.02
CA SER A 31 2.39 -1.31 14.77
C SER A 31 2.11 -1.60 13.28
N CYS A 32 2.50 -0.73 12.36
CA CYS A 32 2.28 -0.88 10.93
C CYS A 32 3.63 -1.20 10.27
N ASP A 33 3.77 -2.39 9.66
CA ASP A 33 4.97 -2.80 8.93
C ASP A 33 4.82 -2.44 7.46
N ILE A 34 5.67 -1.54 6.95
CA ILE A 34 5.53 -0.97 5.61
C ILE A 34 6.55 -1.61 4.68
N VAL A 35 6.07 -2.28 3.64
CA VAL A 35 6.88 -2.88 2.59
C VAL A 35 6.63 -2.14 1.28
N VAL A 36 7.66 -1.59 0.68
CA VAL A 36 7.55 -0.95 -0.65
C VAL A 36 8.05 -1.94 -1.70
N HIS A 37 7.18 -2.29 -2.64
CA HIS A 37 7.45 -3.17 -3.76
C HIS A 37 7.66 -2.35 -5.02
N ASP A 38 8.83 -2.51 -5.64
CA ASP A 38 9.13 -1.91 -6.94
C ASP A 38 8.54 -2.76 -8.06
N MET A 39 7.61 -2.18 -8.84
CA MET A 39 6.94 -2.85 -9.95
C MET A 39 7.86 -3.17 -11.14
N HIS A 40 9.10 -2.68 -11.16
CA HIS A 40 10.12 -3.14 -12.08
C HIS A 40 10.68 -4.53 -11.70
N ASP A 41 10.52 -4.98 -10.44
CA ASP A 41 10.82 -6.34 -10.03
C ASP A 41 9.68 -7.29 -10.43
N ILE A 42 10.03 -8.36 -11.13
CA ILE A 42 9.12 -9.42 -11.56
C ILE A 42 8.38 -10.05 -10.37
N LYS A 43 9.04 -10.21 -9.22
CA LYS A 43 8.43 -10.81 -8.02
C LYS A 43 7.36 -9.89 -7.43
N ALA A 44 7.66 -8.59 -7.33
CA ALA A 44 6.72 -7.57 -6.90
C ALA A 44 5.53 -7.47 -7.86
N ALA A 45 5.77 -7.46 -9.17
CA ALA A 45 4.72 -7.45 -10.18
C ALA A 45 3.83 -8.71 -10.12
N ALA A 46 4.41 -9.89 -9.86
CA ALA A 46 3.65 -11.12 -9.66
C ALA A 46 2.75 -11.02 -8.42
N ARG A 47 3.30 -10.56 -7.29
CA ARG A 47 2.52 -10.31 -6.05
C ARG A 47 1.39 -9.32 -6.30
N ALA A 48 1.66 -8.19 -6.96
CA ALA A 48 0.67 -7.19 -7.33
C ALA A 48 -0.48 -7.79 -8.16
N LYS A 49 -0.16 -8.64 -9.15
CA LYS A 49 -1.16 -9.35 -9.95
C LYS A 49 -2.02 -10.31 -9.13
N THR A 50 -1.43 -11.05 -8.19
CA THR A 50 -2.20 -11.94 -7.29
C THR A 50 -3.21 -11.19 -6.42
N LEU A 51 -2.91 -9.93 -6.09
CA LEU A 51 -3.77 -9.05 -5.31
C LEU A 51 -4.78 -8.26 -6.19
N GLY A 52 -4.72 -8.42 -7.52
CA GLY A 52 -5.60 -7.71 -8.46
C GLY A 52 -5.19 -6.27 -8.75
N VAL A 53 -3.95 -5.87 -8.47
CA VAL A 53 -3.42 -4.54 -8.81
C VAL A 53 -3.38 -4.37 -10.33
N ARG A 54 -4.05 -3.35 -10.85
CA ARG A 54 -4.05 -3.01 -12.29
C ARG A 54 -3.43 -1.65 -12.61
N SER A 55 -3.22 -0.81 -11.61
CA SER A 55 -2.65 0.53 -11.73
C SER A 55 -1.76 0.82 -10.53
N VAL A 56 -0.71 1.61 -10.72
CA VAL A 56 0.17 2.08 -9.65
C VAL A 56 0.18 3.62 -9.59
N PRO A 57 0.41 4.21 -8.39
CA PRO A 57 0.70 3.55 -7.10
C PRO A 57 -0.50 2.81 -6.50
N ALA A 58 -0.23 1.68 -5.83
CA ALA A 58 -1.27 0.88 -5.15
C ALA A 58 -0.85 0.45 -3.74
N VAL A 59 -1.83 0.23 -2.86
CA VAL A 59 -1.59 -0.16 -1.46
C VAL A 59 -2.42 -1.38 -1.11
N ALA A 60 -1.80 -2.37 -0.48
CA ALA A 60 -2.49 -3.50 0.15
C ALA A 60 -2.25 -3.48 1.65
N ILE A 61 -3.26 -3.86 2.43
CA ILE A 61 -3.21 -3.94 3.88
C ILE A 61 -3.63 -5.36 4.28
N ASP A 62 -2.80 -6.01 5.08
CA ASP A 62 -2.97 -7.40 5.52
C ASP A 62 -3.23 -8.38 4.36
N GLY A 63 -2.54 -8.16 3.23
CA GLY A 63 -2.67 -8.97 2.02
C GLY A 63 -3.94 -8.73 1.21
N GLN A 64 -4.70 -7.66 1.49
CA GLN A 64 -5.87 -7.25 0.70
C GLN A 64 -5.63 -5.89 0.04
N LEU A 65 -5.93 -5.79 -1.26
CA LEU A 65 -5.83 -4.53 -1.99
C LEU A 65 -6.78 -3.49 -1.39
N ALA A 66 -6.25 -2.33 -0.98
CA ALA A 66 -7.07 -1.26 -0.46
C ALA A 66 -7.97 -0.70 -1.57
N GLY A 67 -9.23 -0.42 -1.22
CA GLY A 67 -10.27 0.00 -2.19
C GLY A 67 -9.95 1.27 -2.99
N CYS A 68 -8.95 2.06 -2.57
CA CYS A 68 -8.49 3.23 -3.32
C CYS A 68 -7.95 2.88 -4.72
N CYS A 69 -7.42 1.67 -4.90
CA CYS A 69 -6.73 1.27 -6.14
C CYS A 69 -7.67 0.69 -7.21
N ALA A 70 -8.99 0.69 -7.00
CA ALA A 70 -9.99 0.21 -7.95
C ALA A 70 -10.37 1.24 -9.03
N GLY A 71 -9.44 2.10 -9.45
CA GLY A 71 -9.59 2.98 -10.62
C GLY A 71 -9.65 4.49 -10.37
N ARG A 72 -9.34 5.00 -9.16
CA ARG A 72 -9.38 6.46 -8.87
C ARG A 72 -8.15 7.06 -8.17
N GLY A 73 -7.04 6.32 -8.10
CA GLY A 73 -5.83 6.79 -7.43
C GLY A 73 -5.92 6.64 -5.91
N VAL A 74 -4.79 6.83 -5.24
CA VAL A 74 -4.68 6.59 -3.79
C VAL A 74 -5.30 7.77 -3.02
N ASP A 75 -6.28 7.46 -2.17
CA ASP A 75 -6.96 8.42 -1.29
C ASP A 75 -6.67 8.06 0.17
N GLU A 76 -6.11 9.01 0.92
CA GLU A 76 -5.77 8.84 2.33
C GLU A 76 -6.97 8.41 3.19
N ALA A 77 -8.15 8.98 2.93
CA ALA A 77 -9.36 8.68 3.69
C ALA A 77 -9.74 7.19 3.53
N VAL A 78 -9.60 6.67 2.32
CA VAL A 78 -9.85 5.25 2.02
C VAL A 78 -8.81 4.35 2.68
N LEU A 79 -7.53 4.76 2.71
CA LEU A 79 -6.48 4.02 3.42
C LEU A 79 -6.71 3.95 4.93
N ARG A 80 -7.15 5.06 5.54
CA ARG A 80 -7.51 5.09 6.97
C ARG A 80 -8.71 4.20 7.28
N VAL A 81 -9.74 4.18 6.42
CA VAL A 81 -10.89 3.27 6.53
C VAL A 81 -10.45 1.81 6.39
N ALA A 82 -9.47 1.53 5.53
CA ALA A 82 -8.87 0.21 5.37
C ALA A 82 -7.93 -0.19 6.53
N GLY A 83 -7.77 0.66 7.56
CA GLY A 83 -7.05 0.35 8.78
C GLY A 83 -5.62 0.89 8.86
N LEU A 84 -5.19 1.72 7.90
CA LEU A 84 -3.91 2.40 7.97
C LEU A 84 -3.90 3.41 9.14
N GLY A 85 -2.94 3.29 10.05
CA GLY A 85 -2.75 4.23 11.16
C GLY A 85 -3.67 4.01 12.38
N GLN A 86 -4.54 3.01 12.36
CA GLN A 86 -5.35 2.66 13.53
C GLN A 86 -4.56 1.73 14.46
N ALA A 87 -4.71 1.86 15.78
CA ALA A 87 -4.23 0.82 16.69
C ALA A 87 -5.03 -0.48 16.45
N ARG A 88 -4.42 -1.63 16.71
CA ARG A 88 -5.11 -2.92 16.68
C ARG A 88 -5.33 -3.43 18.10
#